data_AF-A0A934BAD6-F1
#
_entry.id   AF-A0A934BAD6-F1
#
_cell.length_a   1.000
_cell.length_b   1.000
_cell.length_c   1.000
_cell.angle_alpha   90.00
_cell.angle_beta   90.00
_cell.angle_gamma   90.00
#
_symmetry.space_group_name_H-M   'P 1'
#
loop_
_entity.id
_entity.type
_entity.pdbx_description
1 polymer ?
#
loop_
_entity_poly.entity_id
_entity_poly.type
_entity_poly.pdbx_seq_one_letter_code
_entity_poly.pdbx_strand_id
1 'polypeptide(L)'
;LQEDKRIVTVGHAPTGIRSRLTLTLGVLNHAAVVLFLVTGSGKAQMVRRVLDQESEADRSLPAARISVASGRLVWLLDHSAAQQLKKTPSHRGEA
;
A
#
# COMPACT_ATOMS: atom_id res chain seq x y z
N LEU A 1 1.92 -8.90 -9.24
CA LEU A 1 0.84 -8.31 -10.09
C LEU A 1 1.47 -7.26 -10.99
N GLN A 2 1.65 -7.58 -12.28
CA GLN A 2 2.10 -6.62 -13.29
C GLN A 2 0.97 -6.22 -14.27
N GLU A 3 -0.26 -6.70 -14.04
CA GLU A 3 -1.43 -6.44 -14.88
C GLU A 3 -2.02 -5.04 -14.64
N ASP A 4 -2.19 -4.28 -15.70
CA ASP A 4 -2.62 -2.87 -15.71
C ASP A 4 -3.85 -2.60 -16.60
N LYS A 5 -4.22 -3.51 -17.50
CA LYS A 5 -5.33 -3.32 -18.46
C LYS A 5 -6.63 -3.95 -17.99
N ARG A 6 -6.57 -5.16 -17.45
CA ARG A 6 -7.76 -5.88 -16.98
C ARG A 6 -8.23 -5.30 -15.65
N ILE A 7 -9.54 -5.22 -15.44
CA ILE A 7 -10.09 -4.77 -14.16
C ILE A 7 -9.91 -5.80 -13.03
N VAL A 8 -9.83 -7.08 -13.40
CA VAL A 8 -9.68 -8.22 -12.48
C VAL A 8 -8.67 -9.20 -13.07
N THR A 9 -7.90 -9.85 -12.21
CA THR A 9 -7.04 -10.97 -12.58
C THR A 9 -7.11 -12.10 -11.55
N VAL A 10 -6.53 -13.26 -11.88
CA VAL A 10 -6.39 -14.39 -10.95
C VAL A 10 -5.05 -14.31 -10.24
N GLY A 11 -5.08 -14.17 -8.92
CA GLY A 11 -3.92 -14.27 -8.04
C GLY A 11 -3.82 -15.66 -7.40
N HIS A 12 -2.60 -16.08 -7.10
CA HIS A 12 -2.32 -17.35 -6.41
C HIS A 12 -1.75 -17.10 -5.01
N ALA A 13 -2.42 -17.63 -3.99
CA ALA A 13 -1.94 -17.53 -2.61
C ALA A 13 -1.14 -18.77 -2.20
N PRO A 14 -0.11 -18.61 -1.35
CA PRO A 14 0.69 -19.73 -0.87
C PRO A 14 -0.09 -20.65 0.08
N THR A 15 -1.13 -20.12 0.75
CA THR A 15 -1.95 -20.84 1.73
C THR A 15 -3.44 -20.50 1.59
N GLY A 16 -4.30 -21.40 2.08
CA GLY A 16 -5.76 -21.27 2.01
C GLY A 16 -6.31 -21.45 0.60
N ILE A 17 -7.34 -20.66 0.23
CA ILE A 17 -7.90 -20.66 -1.13
C ILE A 17 -6.81 -20.24 -2.12
N ARG A 18 -6.38 -21.19 -2.96
CA ARG A 18 -5.24 -21.00 -3.87
C ARG A 18 -5.53 -19.97 -4.96
N SER A 19 -6.65 -20.09 -5.65
CA SER A 19 -7.01 -19.20 -6.76
C SER A 19 -7.97 -18.12 -6.27
N ARG A 20 -7.61 -16.85 -6.49
CA ARG A 20 -8.39 -15.70 -6.03
C ARG A 20 -8.61 -14.72 -7.17
N LEU A 21 -9.83 -14.21 -7.30
CA LEU A 21 -10.07 -13.03 -8.12
C LEU A 21 -9.58 -11.80 -7.34
N THR A 22 -8.83 -10.93 -8.01
CA THR A 22 -8.28 -9.72 -7.40
C THR A 22 -8.38 -8.54 -8.36
N LEU A 23 -8.72 -7.37 -7.83
CA LEU A 23 -8.66 -6.12 -8.58
C LEU A 23 -7.20 -5.78 -8.89
N THR A 24 -6.98 -5.19 -10.05
CA THR A 24 -5.64 -4.85 -10.53
C THR A 24 -5.21 -3.46 -10.06
N LEU A 25 -3.92 -3.14 -10.24
CA LEU A 25 -3.40 -1.79 -9.97
C LEU A 25 -4.09 -0.74 -10.86
N GLY A 26 -4.50 -1.12 -12.07
CA GLY A 26 -5.28 -0.27 -12.96
C GLY A 26 -6.55 0.22 -12.27
N VAL A 27 -7.32 -0.67 -11.63
CA VAL A 27 -8.52 -0.26 -10.89
C VAL A 27 -8.18 0.58 -9.67
N LEU A 28 -7.23 0.12 -8.86
CA LEU A 28 -6.91 0.78 -7.59
C LEU A 28 -6.36 2.20 -7.78
N ASN A 29 -5.55 2.44 -8.83
CA ASN A 29 -4.98 3.75 -9.13
C ASN A 29 -5.98 4.74 -9.76
N HIS A 30 -7.15 4.28 -10.20
CA HIS A 30 -8.25 5.13 -10.69
C HIS A 30 -9.36 5.32 -9.65
N ALA A 31 -9.19 4.82 -8.43
CA ALA A 31 -10.17 5.00 -7.36
C ALA A 31 -10.17 6.45 -6.84
N ALA A 32 -11.34 6.95 -6.44
CA ALA A 32 -11.47 8.27 -5.82
C ALA A 32 -10.73 8.35 -4.48
N VAL A 33 -10.70 7.25 -3.72
CA VAL A 33 -9.98 7.12 -2.46
C VAL A 33 -9.42 5.70 -2.33
N VAL A 34 -8.16 5.58 -1.93
CA VAL A 34 -7.57 4.34 -1.43
C VAL A 34 -7.14 4.55 0.02
N LEU A 35 -7.68 3.73 0.93
CA LEU A 35 -7.32 3.73 2.35
C LEU A 35 -6.58 2.44 2.68
N PHE A 36 -5.34 2.59 3.15
CA PHE A 36 -4.61 1.51 3.82
C PHE A 36 -4.82 1.63 5.32
N LEU A 37 -5.51 0.65 5.91
CA LEU A 37 -5.62 0.48 7.36
C LEU A 37 -4.64 -0.61 7.82
N VAL A 38 -3.69 -0.26 8.70
CA VAL A 38 -2.67 -1.21 9.17
C VAL A 38 -2.52 -1.12 10.68
N THR A 39 -2.61 -2.27 11.33
CA THR A 39 -2.49 -2.40 12.78
C THR A 39 -1.49 -3.49 13.17
N GLY A 40 -0.87 -3.32 14.34
CA GLY A 40 0.04 -4.29 14.94
C GLY A 40 1.51 -4.19 14.48
N SER A 41 2.40 -4.49 15.41
CA SER A 41 3.86 -4.44 15.24
C SER A 41 4.39 -5.37 14.14
N GLY A 42 3.73 -6.52 13.91
CA GLY A 42 4.10 -7.49 12.87
C GLY A 42 4.04 -6.95 11.43
N LYS A 43 3.47 -5.75 11.22
CA LYS A 43 3.42 -5.07 9.92
C LYS A 43 4.41 -3.91 9.80
N ALA A 44 5.07 -3.50 10.90
CA ALA A 44 5.87 -2.29 10.95
C ALA A 44 7.01 -2.25 9.91
N GLN A 45 7.71 -3.36 9.72
CA GLN A 45 8.77 -3.44 8.73
C GLN A 45 8.24 -3.28 7.30
N MET A 46 7.09 -3.89 6.98
CA MET A 46 6.51 -3.77 5.64
C MET A 46 5.98 -2.35 5.39
N VAL A 47 5.38 -1.73 6.41
CA VAL A 47 4.95 -0.33 6.36
C VAL A 47 6.13 0.59 6.07
N ARG A 48 7.26 0.43 6.79
CA ARG A 48 8.51 1.16 6.53
C ARG A 48 8.99 0.99 5.10
N ARG A 49 9.04 -0.25 4.61
CA ARG A 49 9.48 -0.53 3.23
C ARG A 49 8.59 0.17 2.19
N VAL A 50 7.27 0.10 2.36
CA VAL A 50 6.33 0.68 1.40
C VAL A 50 6.33 2.21 1.41
N LEU A 51 6.48 2.84 2.59
CA LEU A 51 6.41 4.30 2.76
C LEU A 51 7.76 5.00 2.57
N ASP A 52 8.87 4.44 3.07
CA ASP A 52 10.19 5.08 2.97
C ASP A 52 10.90 4.75 1.64
N GLN A 53 10.56 3.63 0.99
CA GLN A 53 11.03 3.22 -0.35
C GLN A 53 12.54 3.39 -0.59
N GLU A 54 13.35 2.83 0.32
CA GLU A 54 14.81 2.99 0.31
C GLU A 54 15.51 2.18 -0.80
N SER A 55 14.82 1.22 -1.42
CA SER A 55 15.37 0.36 -2.46
C SER A 55 14.42 0.17 -3.65
N GLU A 56 14.97 -0.23 -4.80
CA GLU A 56 14.16 -0.63 -5.97
C GLU A 56 13.22 -1.81 -5.66
N ALA A 57 13.68 -2.74 -4.81
CA ALA A 57 12.85 -3.84 -4.34
C ALA A 57 11.63 -3.33 -3.57
N ASP A 58 11.79 -2.27 -2.77
CA ASP A 58 10.68 -1.67 -2.03
C ASP A 58 9.70 -0.93 -2.96
N ARG A 59 10.21 -0.19 -3.95
CA ARG A 59 9.39 0.45 -4.99
C ARG A 59 8.60 -0.55 -5.82
N SER A 60 9.09 -1.78 -5.95
CA SER A 60 8.41 -2.86 -6.67
C SER A 60 7.23 -3.49 -5.92
N LEU A 61 7.11 -3.24 -4.60
CA LEU A 61 6.03 -3.80 -3.78
C LEU A 61 4.66 -3.34 -4.28
N PRO A 62 3.63 -4.20 -4.32
CA PRO A 62 2.31 -3.83 -4.84
C PRO A 62 1.69 -2.60 -4.17
N ALA A 63 1.83 -2.47 -2.84
CA ALA A 63 1.31 -1.33 -2.09
C ALA A 63 2.09 -0.03 -2.36
N ALA A 64 3.39 -0.11 -2.67
CA ALA A 64 4.23 1.03 -3.05
C ALA A 64 3.90 1.57 -4.45
N ARG A 65 3.27 0.73 -5.29
CA ARG A 65 2.83 1.09 -6.65
C ARG A 65 1.42 1.70 -6.71
N ILE A 66 0.77 1.89 -5.56
CA ILE A 66 -0.48 2.62 -5.51
C ILE A 66 -0.21 4.12 -5.61
N SER A 67 -0.71 4.72 -6.69
CA SER A 67 -0.61 6.15 -6.97
C SER A 67 -1.92 6.59 -7.62
N VAL A 68 -2.75 7.29 -6.84
CA VAL A 68 -4.06 7.79 -7.28
C VAL A 68 -3.92 9.21 -7.81
N ALA A 69 -3.84 9.36 -9.13
CA ALA A 69 -3.52 10.63 -9.78
C ALA A 69 -4.51 11.77 -9.49
N SER A 70 -5.80 11.45 -9.40
CA SER A 70 -6.90 12.41 -9.16
C SER A 70 -7.66 12.12 -7.86
N GLY A 71 -7.15 11.22 -7.02
CA GLY A 71 -7.81 10.73 -5.82
C GLY A 71 -7.02 11.03 -4.56
N ARG A 72 -7.43 10.41 -3.45
CA ARG A 72 -6.70 10.49 -2.18
C ARG A 72 -6.13 9.14 -1.79
N LEU A 73 -4.83 9.11 -1.52
CA LEU A 73 -4.18 7.98 -0.86
C LEU A 73 -4.08 8.29 0.63
N VAL A 74 -4.73 7.48 1.46
CA VAL A 74 -4.76 7.66 2.92
C VAL A 74 -4.12 6.44 3.59
N TRP A 75 -3.21 6.71 4.52
CA TRP A 75 -2.60 5.70 5.39
C TRP A 75 -3.08 5.93 6.82
N LEU A 76 -3.80 4.96 7.37
CA LEU A 76 -4.24 4.95 8.75
C LEU A 76 -3.50 3.83 9.49
N LEU A 77 -2.57 4.23 10.34
CA LEU A 77 -1.65 3.35 11.05
C LEU A 77 -1.87 3.49 12.56
N ASP A 78 -1.88 2.38 13.28
CA ASP A 78 -1.66 2.46 14.73
C ASP A 78 -0.17 2.75 15.05
N HIS A 79 0.10 3.13 16.29
CA HIS A 79 1.45 3.44 16.75
C HIS A 79 2.43 2.27 16.54
N SER A 80 1.98 1.04 16.76
CA SER A 80 2.83 -0.15 16.65
C SER A 80 3.18 -0.49 15.21
N ALA A 81 2.29 -0.25 14.26
CA ALA A 81 2.52 -0.40 12.83
C ALA A 81 3.41 0.73 12.27
N ALA A 82 3.36 1.92 12.87
CA ALA A 82 4.18 3.06 12.46
C ALA A 82 5.58 3.10 13.11
N GLN A 83 5.87 2.24 14.10
CA GLN A 83 7.05 2.36 14.98
C GLN A 83 8.41 2.35 14.27
N GLN A 84 8.50 1.84 13.04
CA GLN A 84 9.74 1.78 12.27
C GLN A 84 9.85 2.85 11.18
N LEU A 85 8.85 3.72 11.03
CA LEU A 85 8.91 4.80 10.04
C LEU A 85 9.98 5.82 10.40
N LYS A 86 10.65 6.35 9.37
CA LYS A 86 11.44 7.57 9.54
C LYS A 86 10.53 8.68 10.04
N LYS A 87 11.02 9.47 10.99
CA LYS A 87 10.34 10.69 11.40
C LYS A 87 10.40 11.68 10.24
N THR A 88 9.30 11.84 9.52
CA THR A 88 9.09 13.02 8.68
C THR A 88 8.91 14.22 9.62
N PRO A 89 9.51 15.40 9.34
CA PRO A 89 9.16 16.60 10.08
C PRO A 89 7.64 16.77 10.04
N SER A 90 7.03 16.96 11.20
CA SER A 90 5.59 17.15 11.29
C SER A 90 5.21 18.38 10.48
N HIS A 91 4.44 18.19 9.41
CA HIS A 91 3.63 19.27 8.86
C HIS A 91 2.59 19.61 9.93
N ARG A 92 2.95 20.52 10.83
CA ARG A 92 2.00 21.20 11.70
C ARG A 92 1.12 22.00 10.75
N GLY A 93 -0.07 21.49 10.45
CA GLY A 93 -1.08 22.26 9.74
C GLY A 93 -1.30 23.56 10.51
N GLU A 94 -0.99 24.68 9.88
CA GLU A 94 -1.45 25.98 10.36
C GLU A 94 -2.98 26.00 10.22
N ALA A 95 -3.61 26.40 11.32
CA ALA A 95 -5.05 26.58 11.45
C ALA A 95 -5.52 27.83 10.70
#